data_AF-A0A916FBW3-F1
#
_entry.id   AF-A0A916FBW3-F1
#
_cell.length_a   1.000
_cell.length_b   1.000
_cell.length_c   1.000
_cell.angle_alpha   90.00
_cell.angle_beta   90.00
_cell.angle_gamma   90.00
#
_symmetry.space_group_name_H-M   'P 1'
#
loop_
_entity.id
_entity.type
_entity.pdbx_description
1 polymer ?
#
loop_
_entity_poly.entity_id
_entity_poly.type
_entity_poly.pdbx_seq_one_letter_code
_entity_poly.pdbx_strand_id
1 'polypeptide(L)'
;MLINFQHDNGFGWDGIAKFCQNDYPSFMSTMNISLPDTMKSFVDEQVSQRGYSTSSEYVRELIRKDQDRLQLRGLLLAGAATAPTAPADGTYFEDLRDRVRKAARVGV
;
A
#
# COMPACT_ATOMS: atom_id res chain seq x y z
N MET A 1 -11.67 -12.71 22.28
CA MET A 1 -10.34 -13.16 21.81
C MET A 1 -9.43 -11.95 21.68
N LEU A 2 -8.15 -12.06 22.08
CA LEU A 2 -7.14 -11.02 21.86
C LEU A 2 -6.39 -11.32 20.57
N ILE A 3 -6.40 -10.38 19.62
CA ILE A 3 -5.55 -10.45 18.43
C ILE A 3 -4.28 -9.65 18.72
N ASN A 4 -3.13 -10.32 18.68
CA ASN A 4 -1.81 -9.70 18.89
C ASN A 4 -1.19 -9.36 17.54
N PHE A 5 -1.11 -8.08 17.21
CA PHE A 5 -0.60 -7.62 15.95
C PHE A 5 0.89 -7.32 16.07
N GLN A 6 1.73 -8.05 15.35
CA GLN A 6 3.15 -7.74 15.21
C GLN A 6 3.34 -6.99 13.89
N HIS A 7 3.66 -5.70 13.93
CA HIS A 7 3.91 -4.90 12.73
C HIS A 7 5.42 -4.85 12.45
N ASP A 8 5.84 -5.51 11.37
CA ASP A 8 7.18 -5.32 10.81
C ASP A 8 7.14 -4.09 9.92
N ASN A 9 7.85 -3.03 10.33
CA ASN A 9 8.09 -1.85 9.50
C ASN A 9 9.12 -2.18 8.41
N GLY A 10 8.73 -2.97 7.42
CA GLY A 10 9.50 -3.19 6.19
C GLY A 10 8.92 -2.35 5.06
N PHE A 11 9.76 -1.49 4.44
CA PHE A 11 9.52 -0.58 3.31
C PHE A 11 9.00 0.83 3.69
N GLY A 12 9.60 1.95 3.31
CA GLY A 12 10.68 2.21 2.36
C GLY A 12 10.57 3.65 1.82
N TRP A 13 11.05 4.63 2.57
CA TRP A 13 11.48 5.95 2.10
C TRP A 13 12.58 6.40 3.06
N ASP A 14 13.82 6.52 2.59
CA ASP A 14 14.86 7.43 3.10
C ASP A 14 16.16 7.19 2.33
N GLY A 15 16.11 7.55 1.06
CA GLY A 15 17.26 7.51 0.16
C GLY A 15 18.17 8.72 0.25
N ILE A 16 18.25 9.50 1.36
CA ILE A 16 19.25 10.60 1.47
C ILE A 16 19.67 10.96 2.92
N ALA A 17 19.88 10.01 3.83
CA ALA A 17 20.56 10.32 5.10
C ALA A 17 21.46 9.18 5.57
N LYS A 18 22.67 9.13 5.00
CA LYS A 18 23.74 8.22 5.43
C LYS A 18 24.56 8.90 6.53
N PHE A 19 23.98 9.07 7.72
CA PHE A 19 24.73 9.39 8.94
C PHE A 19 23.90 8.97 10.16
N CYS A 20 24.48 8.12 11.02
CA CYS A 20 23.92 7.58 12.27
C CYS A 20 22.87 6.45 12.13
N GLN A 21 23.29 5.27 11.68
CA GLN A 21 22.59 4.00 12.00
C GLN A 21 23.37 3.30 13.12
N ASN A 22 23.09 3.72 14.35
CA ASN A 22 23.46 2.99 15.56
C ASN A 22 22.19 2.25 16.00
N ASP A 23 22.20 0.91 15.88
CA ASP A 23 21.31 -0.05 16.56
C ASP A 23 19.89 0.43 16.92
N TYR A 24 19.02 0.62 15.92
CA TYR A 24 17.60 0.48 16.18
C TYR A 24 17.28 -1.02 16.08
N PRO A 25 17.10 -1.75 17.21
CA PRO A 25 16.43 -3.04 17.11
C PRO A 25 15.10 -2.75 16.40
N SER A 26 14.80 -3.51 15.35
CA SER A 26 13.52 -3.47 14.66
C SER A 26 12.42 -3.63 15.70
N PHE A 27 11.91 -2.52 16.23
CA PHE A 27 10.94 -2.51 17.30
C PHE A 27 9.63 -2.99 16.68
N MET A 28 9.43 -4.30 16.77
CA MET A 28 8.14 -4.92 16.56
C MET A 28 7.18 -4.29 17.58
N SER A 29 6.38 -3.34 17.11
CA SER A 29 5.32 -2.78 17.94
C SER A 29 4.18 -3.78 17.97
N THR A 30 3.86 -4.27 19.17
CA THR A 30 2.74 -5.14 19.41
C THR A 30 1.50 -4.31 19.72
N MET A 31 0.37 -4.62 19.07
CA MET A 31 -0.92 -3.98 19.36
C MET A 31 -1.96 -5.06 19.64
N ASN A 32 -2.62 -4.97 20.79
CA ASN A 32 -3.64 -5.93 21.22
C ASN A 32 -5.03 -5.37 20.93
N ILE A 33 -5.87 -6.15 20.25
CA ILE A 33 -7.24 -5.75 19.91
C ILE A 33 -8.22 -6.79 20.44
N SER A 34 -9.24 -6.32 21.15
CA SER A 34 -10.37 -7.14 21.62
C SER A 34 -11.53 -7.02 20.65
N LEU A 35 -12.00 -8.15 20.12
CA LEU A 35 -13.15 -8.20 19.21
C LEU A 35 -14.34 -8.92 19.87
N PRO A 36 -15.59 -8.43 19.63
CA PRO A 36 -16.81 -9.18 19.93
C PRO A 36 -16.87 -10.52 19.16
N ASP A 37 -17.64 -11.48 19.68
CA ASP A 37 -17.70 -12.85 19.14
C ASP A 37 -18.16 -12.91 17.68
N THR A 38 -19.03 -11.99 17.26
CA THR A 38 -19.48 -11.87 15.87
C THR A 38 -18.32 -11.52 14.94
N MET A 39 -17.49 -10.55 15.32
CA MET A 39 -16.33 -10.13 14.53
C MET A 39 -15.23 -11.20 14.56
N LYS A 40 -15.04 -11.88 15.68
CA LYS A 40 -14.11 -13.02 15.78
C LYS A 40 -14.49 -14.10 14.77
N SER A 41 -15.77 -14.52 14.75
CA SER A 41 -16.24 -15.60 13.87
C SER A 41 -16.02 -15.26 12.41
N PHE A 42 -16.25 -14.00 12.03
CA PHE A 42 -15.94 -13.52 10.69
C PHE A 42 -14.44 -13.60 10.37
N VAL A 43 -13.57 -13.15 11.27
CA VAL A 43 -12.11 -13.22 11.07
C VAL A 43 -11.64 -14.68 10.93
N ASP A 44 -12.14 -15.58 11.77
CA ASP A 44 -11.79 -17.01 11.71
C ASP A 44 -12.21 -17.65 10.38
N GLU A 45 -13.39 -17.29 9.88
CA GLU A 45 -13.86 -17.73 8.55
C GLU A 45 -12.90 -17.24 7.45
N GLN A 46 -12.49 -15.97 7.48
CA GLN A 46 -11.55 -15.44 6.49
C GLN A 46 -10.16 -16.10 6.57
N VAL A 47 -9.68 -16.42 7.77
CA VAL A 47 -8.44 -17.16 7.98
C VAL A 47 -8.53 -18.55 7.34
N SER A 48 -9.62 -19.27 7.59
CA SER A 48 -9.85 -20.61 7.06
C SER A 48 -10.00 -20.65 5.53
N GLN A 49 -10.69 -19.68 4.93
CA GLN A 49 -11.03 -19.68 3.50
C GLN A 49 -9.91 -19.14 2.61
N ARG A 50 -9.13 -18.18 3.11
CA ARG A 50 -8.15 -17.44 2.31
C ARG A 50 -6.70 -17.82 2.61
N GLY A 51 -6.49 -18.85 3.41
CA GLY A 51 -5.16 -19.43 3.66
C GLY A 51 -4.26 -18.58 4.57
N TYR A 52 -4.83 -17.69 5.39
CA TYR A 52 -4.05 -17.02 6.42
C TYR A 52 -3.73 -18.01 7.54
N SER A 53 -2.56 -17.88 8.16
CA SER A 53 -2.13 -18.74 9.26
C SER A 53 -2.66 -18.28 10.61
N THR A 54 -2.96 -16.97 10.75
CA THR A 54 -3.45 -16.38 12.00
C THR A 54 -4.43 -15.24 11.76
N SER A 55 -5.30 -14.98 12.74
CA SER A 55 -6.17 -13.80 12.75
C SER A 55 -5.39 -12.49 12.64
N SER A 56 -4.21 -12.40 13.27
CA SER A 56 -3.34 -11.23 13.19
C SER A 56 -2.85 -10.98 11.77
N GLU A 57 -2.50 -12.02 11.02
CA GLU A 57 -2.07 -11.92 9.63
C GLU A 57 -3.17 -11.35 8.74
N TYR A 58 -4.39 -11.89 8.87
CA TYR A 58 -5.55 -11.37 8.14
C TYR A 58 -5.78 -9.88 8.43
N VAL A 59 -5.73 -9.49 9.71
CA VAL A 59 -5.94 -8.08 10.09
C VAL A 59 -4.82 -7.19 9.54
N ARG A 60 -3.56 -7.66 9.44
CA ARG A 60 -2.50 -6.80 8.85
C ARG A 60 -2.74 -6.53 7.39
N GLU A 61 -3.12 -7.58 6.69
CA GLU A 61 -3.43 -7.48 5.28
C GLU A 61 -4.65 -6.57 5.04
N LEU A 62 -5.64 -6.61 5.94
CA LEU A 62 -6.78 -5.70 5.89
C LEU A 62 -6.38 -4.23 6.06
N ILE A 63 -5.47 -3.93 6.99
CA ILE A 63 -4.96 -2.57 7.21
C ILE A 63 -4.17 -2.08 6.00
N ARG A 64 -3.30 -2.92 5.41
CA ARG A 64 -2.56 -2.57 4.19
C ARG A 64 -3.51 -2.24 3.04
N LYS A 65 -4.52 -3.08 2.82
CA LYS A 65 -5.56 -2.83 1.79
C LYS A 65 -6.33 -1.54 2.03
N ASP A 66 -6.61 -1.19 3.28
CA ASP A 66 -7.27 0.07 3.59
C ASP A 66 -6.36 1.28 3.32
N GLN A 67 -5.07 1.19 3.65
CA GLN A 67 -4.08 2.21 3.30
C GLN A 67 -4.00 2.42 1.79
N ASP A 68 -3.89 1.34 1.00
CA ASP A 68 -3.87 1.40 -0.47
C ASP A 68 -5.14 2.06 -1.02
N ARG A 69 -6.30 1.71 -0.45
CA ARG A 69 -7.59 2.29 -0.84
C ARG A 69 -7.65 3.79 -0.54
N LEU A 70 -7.15 4.22 0.62
CA LEU A 70 -7.09 5.64 0.98
C LEU A 70 -6.10 6.40 0.09
N GLN A 71 -4.95 5.82 -0.24
CA GLN A 71 -3.99 6.40 -1.16
C GLN A 71 -4.59 6.57 -2.55
N LEU A 72 -5.20 5.53 -3.11
CA LEU A 72 -5.87 5.57 -4.41
C LEU A 72 -6.98 6.63 -4.42
N ARG A 73 -7.81 6.68 -3.36
CA ARG A 73 -8.85 7.70 -3.22
C ARG A 73 -8.26 9.11 -3.24
N GLY A 74 -7.14 9.33 -2.55
CA GLY A 74 -6.42 10.60 -2.56
C GLY A 74 -5.98 11.00 -3.96
N LEU A 75 -5.39 10.07 -4.72
CA LEU A 75 -4.97 10.31 -6.10
C LEU A 75 -6.14 10.63 -7.04
N LEU A 76 -7.26 9.91 -6.91
CA LEU A 76 -8.45 10.16 -7.71
C LEU A 76 -9.05 11.55 -7.44
N LEU A 77 -9.10 11.95 -6.17
CA LEU A 77 -9.58 13.29 -5.79
C LEU A 77 -8.62 14.39 -6.28
N ALA A 78 -7.31 14.19 -6.17
CA ALA A 78 -6.32 15.12 -6.71
C ALA A 78 -6.43 15.25 -8.23
N GLY A 79 -6.60 14.14 -8.95
CA GLY A 79 -6.84 14.13 -10.39
C GLY A 79 -8.14 14.86 -10.77
N ALA A 80 -9.24 14.58 -10.07
CA ALA A 80 -10.54 15.22 -10.31
C ALA A 80 -10.54 16.72 -9.99
N ALA A 81 -9.71 17.17 -9.06
CA ALA A 81 -9.54 18.59 -8.76
C ALA A 81 -8.72 19.35 -9.82
N THR A 82 -8.05 18.64 -10.73
CA THR A 82 -7.25 19.24 -11.80
C THR A 82 -8.15 19.58 -13.00
N ALA A 83 -7.78 20.63 -13.75
CA ALA A 83 -8.50 20.98 -14.97
C ALA A 83 -8.50 19.80 -15.96
N PRO A 84 -9.64 19.51 -16.64
CA PRO A 84 -9.69 18.49 -17.66
C PRO A 84 -8.65 18.74 -18.77
N THR A 85 -7.93 17.70 -19.17
CA THR A 85 -6.98 17.78 -20.29
C THR A 85 -7.70 17.56 -21.62
N ALA A 86 -6.98 17.76 -22.72
CA ALA A 86 -7.43 17.28 -24.03
C ALA A 86 -7.79 15.78 -23.97
N PRO A 87 -8.75 15.30 -24.77
CA PRO A 87 -9.14 13.90 -24.82
C PRO A 87 -7.93 12.98 -25.05
N ALA A 88 -7.87 11.88 -24.30
CA ALA A 88 -6.88 10.83 -24.53
C ALA A 88 -7.33 9.93 -25.70
N ASP A 89 -7.20 10.44 -26.92
CA ASP A 89 -7.56 9.73 -28.16
C ASP A 89 -6.37 8.96 -28.77
N GLY A 90 -6.58 8.36 -29.96
CA GLY A 90 -5.54 7.60 -30.65
C GLY A 90 -4.28 8.42 -30.93
N THR A 91 -4.44 9.69 -31.33
CA THR A 91 -3.32 10.59 -31.66
C THR A 91 -2.52 10.94 -30.41
N TYR A 92 -3.20 11.19 -29.29
CA TYR A 92 -2.58 11.40 -28.00
C TYR A 92 -1.63 10.26 -27.62
N PHE A 93 -2.07 9.00 -27.80
CA PHE A 93 -1.24 7.83 -27.46
C PHE A 93 -0.11 7.58 -28.48
N GLU A 94 -0.30 7.94 -29.76
CA GLU A 94 0.77 7.89 -30.77
C GLU A 94 1.89 8.86 -30.42
N ASP A 95 1.55 10.12 -30.16
CA ASP A 95 2.49 11.16 -29.74
C ASP A 95 3.20 10.78 -28.44
N LEU A 96 2.48 10.19 -27.48
CA LEU A 96 3.06 9.72 -26.23
C LEU A 96 4.11 8.63 -26.46
N ARG A 97 3.83 7.65 -27.32
CA ARG A 97 4.79 6.57 -27.65
C ARG A 97 6.03 7.12 -28.35
N ASP A 98 5.86 8.05 -29.28
CA ASP A 98 6.99 8.65 -30.01
C ASP A 98 7.87 9.49 -29.09
N ARG A 99 7.28 10.23 -28.15
CA ARG A 99 8.02 10.92 -27.08
C ARG A 99 8.83 9.97 -26.21
N VAL A 100 8.25 8.85 -25.77
CA VAL A 100 8.95 7.85 -24.94
C VAL A 100 10.11 7.21 -25.71
N ARG A 101 9.90 6.83 -26.99
CA ARG A 101 10.95 6.27 -27.86
C ARG A 101 12.09 7.27 -28.09
N LYS A 102 11.77 8.55 -28.28
CA LYS A 102 12.77 9.62 -28.44
C LYS A 102 13.58 9.82 -27.15
N ALA A 103 12.92 9.84 -25.98
CA ALA A 103 13.60 9.96 -24.69
C ALA A 103 14.57 8.78 -24.43
N ALA A 104 14.15 7.55 -24.76
CA ALA A 104 14.99 6.36 -24.65
C ALA A 104 16.23 6.40 -25.57
N ARG A 105 16.16 7.13 -26.69
CA ARG A 105 17.29 7.33 -27.62
C ARG A 105 18.28 8.42 -27.18
N VAL A 106 17.86 9.35 -26.33
CA VAL A 106 18.69 10.48 -25.85
C VAL A 106 19.41 10.13 -24.54
N GLY A 107 18.98 9.08 -23.83
CA GLY A 107 19.60 8.58 -22.60
C GLY A 107 20.67 7.49 -22.79
N VAL A 108 21.16 7.29 -24.02
CA VAL A 108 22.31 6.42 -24.38
C VAL A 108 23.39 7.31 -24.97
#